data_AF-A0A8H5Y3V6-F1
#
_entry.id   AF-A0A8H5Y3V6-F1
#
_cell.length_a   1.000
_cell.length_b   1.000
_cell.length_c   1.000
_cell.angle_alpha   90.00
_cell.angle_beta   90.00
_cell.angle_gamma   90.00
#
_symmetry.space_group_name_H-M   'P 1'
#
loop_
_entity.id
_entity.type
_entity.pdbx_description
1 polymer ?
#
loop_
_entity_poly.entity_id
_entity_poly.type
_entity_poly.pdbx_seq_one_letter_code
_entity_poly.pdbx_strand_id
1 'polypeptide(L)'
;MAIPFIGRLRPHEYLALVGSFILVGLEAIIRVLTLALPISTKVRDAPDFVELCRIWGYEAEEHIVQTKDGYLLGLHRLQWRKGEEGQKVNYGPTSLKKKVIYMHHGLLMNSEVWVALTDEQRCLPFELVERGYDVWFGNNRGNKYSKKSINQSPTSNAFWDFSIDEFAFHDIPDSISYILDTTQQESLSYIGFSQGTAQAFASLAIHPKLNNQINVFIALAPAMAPAGLSSGIVDALVTASPSVLFLLFGRRSILSSATMWETILYPPIFSKLIDMGLSFLFNWQTLNISASQKLAAYPHLYSFTSTKSVVHWFQIIRNKSFQMYDDDVHQPISVTSSSKYSKVAKYPTRNIKTPIVLVYGGSDSLVDIKVMLKELPPQTVATEIPHYEHLDFLWARDVDTQVFQHVFDALDSFTDAEHTKEEYDRYYVSRQESLLGSGYAFGYAHHGSESESSTLTPSLEGANGVQLTPQPQPHRAREQASGIPSPKNTTRHRVKYSGEIPAGDRPATPELFKSAAGRDSPESGLDSPVAARVKAGVKRSGSVGSNISLDMREGRGISVGASKAAGGIVTKSGASGTNVEESPRRDSSAEKKKK
;
A
#
# COMPACT_ATOMS: atom_id res chain seq x y z
N MET A 1 27.45 -18.55 62.93
CA MET A 1 26.42 -19.54 62.55
C MET A 1 26.31 -19.57 61.04
N ALA A 2 26.60 -20.69 60.39
CA ALA A 2 26.27 -20.87 58.98
C ALA A 2 24.78 -21.22 58.87
N ILE A 3 24.01 -20.48 58.08
CA ILE A 3 22.60 -20.77 57.82
C ILE A 3 22.56 -21.84 56.72
N PRO A 4 22.05 -23.06 56.97
CA PRO A 4 21.93 -24.06 55.92
C PRO A 4 20.83 -23.63 54.93
N PHE A 5 21.25 -23.31 53.70
CA PHE A 5 20.36 -23.02 52.58
C PHE A 5 19.58 -24.28 52.11
N ILE A 6 20.08 -25.46 52.49
CA ILE A 6 19.49 -26.77 52.20
C ILE A 6 18.65 -27.20 53.41
N GLY A 7 17.34 -27.36 53.22
CA GLY A 7 16.42 -27.89 54.25
C GLY A 7 15.09 -27.16 54.44
N ARG A 8 14.81 -26.06 53.72
CA ARG A 8 13.52 -25.33 53.85
C ARG A 8 12.48 -25.66 52.77
N LEU A 9 12.90 -26.17 51.62
CA LEU A 9 12.00 -26.48 50.51
C LEU A 9 11.66 -27.97 50.49
N ARG A 10 10.45 -28.30 50.03
CA ARG A 10 10.02 -29.69 49.77
C ARG A 10 10.71 -30.22 48.51
N PRO A 11 10.89 -31.55 48.32
CA PRO A 11 11.59 -32.09 47.16
C PRO A 11 11.03 -31.65 45.80
N HIS A 12 9.72 -31.43 45.69
CA HIS A 12 9.09 -30.91 44.47
C HIS A 12 9.35 -29.42 44.21
N GLU A 13 9.59 -28.63 45.26
CA GLU A 13 9.95 -27.21 45.13
C GLU A 13 11.40 -27.06 44.66
N TYR A 14 12.32 -27.92 45.13
CA TYR A 14 13.66 -28.02 44.56
C TYR A 14 13.63 -28.47 43.09
N LEU A 15 12.78 -29.44 42.74
CA LEU A 15 12.60 -29.88 41.36
C LEU A 15 12.04 -28.76 40.46
N ALA A 16 11.05 -28.02 40.94
CA ALA A 16 10.48 -26.87 40.23
C ALA A 16 11.50 -25.73 40.06
N LEU A 17 12.31 -25.45 41.08
CA LEU A 17 13.37 -24.45 41.03
C LEU A 17 14.44 -24.82 39.98
N VAL A 18 14.94 -26.06 40.02
CA VAL A 18 15.89 -26.58 39.01
C VAL A 18 15.26 -26.57 37.61
N GLY A 19 14.00 -26.98 37.49
CA GLY A 19 13.24 -26.91 36.23
C GLY A 19 13.14 -25.49 35.69
N SER A 20 12.91 -24.49 36.55
CA SER A 20 12.84 -23.08 36.14
C SER A 20 14.19 -22.54 35.62
N PHE A 21 15.31 -22.90 36.27
CA PHE A 21 16.65 -22.56 35.76
C PHE A 21 16.99 -23.27 34.45
N ILE A 22 16.55 -24.53 34.26
CA ILE A 22 16.69 -25.23 32.97
C ILE A 22 15.88 -24.52 31.88
N LEU A 23 14.66 -24.07 32.19
CA LEU A 23 13.78 -23.40 31.23
C LEU A 23 14.31 -22.02 30.83
N VAL A 24 14.80 -21.21 31.78
CA VAL A 24 15.49 -19.93 31.51
C VAL A 24 16.81 -20.16 30.76
N GLY A 25 17.56 -21.21 31.09
CA GLY A 25 18.78 -21.58 30.37
C GLY A 25 18.50 -22.00 28.92
N LEU A 26 17.43 -22.76 28.69
CA LEU A 26 16.98 -23.17 27.37
C LEU A 26 16.44 -21.98 26.57
N GLU A 27 15.72 -21.06 27.20
CA GLU A 27 15.32 -19.78 26.60
C GLU A 27 16.54 -18.95 26.18
N ALA A 28 17.55 -18.83 27.04
CA ALA A 28 18.79 -18.12 26.74
C ALA A 28 19.56 -18.79 25.57
N ILE A 29 19.64 -20.13 25.54
CA ILE A 29 20.25 -20.88 24.43
C ILE A 29 19.47 -20.65 23.13
N ILE A 30 18.13 -20.69 23.16
CA ILE A 30 17.30 -20.38 21.98
C ILE A 30 17.58 -18.95 21.53
N ARG A 31 17.55 -17.95 22.42
CA ARG A 31 17.86 -16.55 22.08
C ARG A 31 19.25 -16.41 21.44
N VAL A 32 20.28 -17.10 21.93
CA VAL A 32 21.64 -17.07 21.35
C VAL A 32 21.67 -17.75 19.97
N LEU A 33 21.02 -18.91 19.79
CA LEU A 33 20.94 -19.59 18.50
C LEU A 33 20.15 -18.77 17.48
N THR A 34 19.04 -18.16 17.88
CA THR A 34 18.26 -17.22 17.05
C THR A 34 19.07 -15.96 16.73
N LEU A 35 19.89 -15.44 17.64
CA LEU A 35 20.81 -14.33 17.33
C LEU A 35 21.89 -14.73 16.31
N ALA A 36 22.37 -15.98 16.34
CA ALA A 36 23.34 -16.52 15.41
C ALA A 36 22.78 -16.92 14.02
N LEU A 37 21.45 -16.94 13.85
CA LEU A 37 20.83 -17.19 12.53
C LEU A 37 21.08 -16.02 11.56
N PRO A 38 21.41 -16.29 10.28
CA PRO A 38 21.55 -15.27 9.26
C PRO A 38 20.28 -14.42 9.14
N ILE A 39 20.42 -13.09 8.96
CA ILE A 39 19.28 -12.18 8.82
C ILE A 39 18.30 -12.61 7.73
N SER A 40 18.79 -13.17 6.62
CA SER A 40 17.97 -13.72 5.55
C SER A 40 17.07 -14.87 5.99
N THR A 41 17.47 -15.68 6.97
CA THR A 41 16.60 -16.74 7.53
C THR A 41 15.55 -16.17 8.46
N LYS A 42 15.87 -15.16 9.28
CA LYS A 42 14.88 -14.47 10.13
C LYS A 42 13.78 -13.82 9.32
N VAL A 43 14.17 -13.08 8.28
CA VAL A 43 13.24 -12.43 7.35
C VAL A 43 12.35 -13.48 6.69
N ARG A 44 12.94 -14.51 6.06
CA ARG A 44 12.23 -15.60 5.39
C ARG A 44 11.21 -16.32 6.28
N ASP A 45 11.59 -16.56 7.53
CA ASP A 45 10.81 -17.36 8.47
C ASP A 45 9.82 -16.49 9.29
N ALA A 46 9.73 -15.18 9.00
CA ALA A 46 8.77 -14.27 9.63
C ALA A 46 7.33 -14.59 9.19
N PRO A 47 6.37 -14.75 10.11
CA PRO A 47 5.00 -15.12 9.76
C PRO A 47 4.20 -13.99 9.09
N ASP A 48 4.52 -12.73 9.39
CA ASP A 48 3.73 -11.55 9.05
C ASP A 48 4.56 -10.26 8.97
N PHE A 49 3.90 -9.18 8.53
CA PHE A 49 4.45 -7.84 8.41
C PHE A 49 4.99 -7.30 9.74
N VAL A 50 4.31 -7.58 10.85
CA VAL A 50 4.67 -7.05 12.17
C VAL A 50 5.98 -7.67 12.66
N GLU A 51 6.20 -8.97 12.45
CA GLU A 51 7.49 -9.61 12.73
C GLU A 51 8.60 -9.12 11.79
N LEU A 52 8.32 -8.90 10.50
CA LEU A 52 9.30 -8.31 9.57
C LEU A 52 9.80 -6.94 10.05
N CYS A 53 8.91 -6.08 10.56
CA CYS A 53 9.29 -4.81 11.17
C CYS A 53 10.04 -5.01 12.50
N ARG A 54 9.59 -5.95 13.34
CA ARG A 54 10.18 -6.27 14.65
C ARG A 54 11.63 -6.78 14.54
N ILE A 55 11.96 -7.54 13.49
CA ILE A 55 13.33 -7.99 13.20
C ILE A 55 14.32 -6.82 13.11
N TRP A 56 13.85 -5.68 12.58
CA TRP A 56 14.62 -4.45 12.44
C TRP A 56 14.42 -3.45 13.60
N GLY A 57 13.62 -3.81 14.61
CA GLY A 57 13.36 -2.98 15.79
C GLY A 57 12.29 -1.91 15.59
N TYR A 58 11.38 -2.07 14.62
CA TYR A 58 10.24 -1.18 14.40
C TYR A 58 8.94 -1.81 14.94
N GLU A 59 8.11 -1.03 15.64
CA GLU A 59 6.78 -1.42 16.07
C GLU A 59 5.72 -0.98 15.04
N ALA A 60 4.88 -1.92 14.60
CA ALA A 60 3.83 -1.70 13.60
C ALA A 60 2.43 -1.83 14.20
N GLU A 61 1.52 -0.94 13.79
CA GLU A 61 0.09 -1.04 14.10
C GLU A 61 -0.66 -1.76 12.96
N GLU A 62 -1.70 -2.54 13.31
CA GLU A 62 -2.64 -3.17 12.38
C GLU A 62 -4.01 -2.46 12.45
N HIS A 63 -4.59 -2.17 11.28
CA HIS A 63 -5.86 -1.49 11.14
C HIS A 63 -6.81 -2.27 10.22
N ILE A 64 -8.08 -2.40 10.61
CA ILE A 64 -9.12 -3.02 9.77
C ILE A 64 -10.00 -1.94 9.16
N VAL A 65 -9.92 -1.79 7.83
CA VAL A 65 -10.75 -0.87 7.05
C VAL A 65 -11.89 -1.64 6.41
N GLN A 66 -13.13 -1.17 6.58
CA GLN A 66 -14.29 -1.71 5.86
C GLN A 66 -14.56 -0.91 4.60
N THR A 67 -14.55 -1.56 3.44
CA THR A 67 -14.96 -0.94 2.17
C THR A 67 -16.47 -0.75 2.09
N LYS A 68 -16.94 0.16 1.23
CA LYS A 68 -18.37 0.42 1.00
C LYS A 68 -19.15 -0.82 0.54
N ASP A 69 -18.51 -1.73 -0.20
CA ASP A 69 -19.10 -3.00 -0.65
C ASP A 69 -18.87 -4.17 0.33
N GLY A 70 -18.21 -3.90 1.46
CA GLY A 70 -18.17 -4.79 2.63
C GLY A 70 -17.03 -5.80 2.66
N TYR A 71 -15.90 -5.53 2.01
CA TYR A 71 -14.64 -6.21 2.29
C TYR A 71 -13.97 -5.59 3.53
N LEU A 72 -13.20 -6.40 4.25
CA LEU A 72 -12.38 -5.96 5.38
C LEU A 72 -10.92 -6.05 4.95
N LEU A 73 -10.25 -4.90 4.88
CA LEU A 73 -8.86 -4.76 4.45
C LEU A 73 -7.96 -4.61 5.68
N GLY A 74 -6.87 -5.39 5.75
CA GLY A 74 -5.85 -5.27 6.78
C GLY A 74 -4.76 -4.30 6.36
N LEU A 75 -4.80 -3.07 6.85
CA LEU A 75 -3.74 -2.07 6.65
C LEU A 75 -2.70 -2.19 7.77
N HIS A 76 -1.45 -1.94 7.43
CA HIS A 76 -0.37 -1.79 8.42
C HIS A 76 0.09 -0.34 8.50
N ARG A 77 0.72 0.02 9.61
CA ARG A 77 1.24 1.38 9.84
C ARG A 77 2.54 1.36 10.63
N LEU A 78 3.50 2.17 10.20
CA LEU A 78 4.74 2.49 10.92
C LEU A 78 4.75 3.99 11.19
N GLN A 79 4.53 4.38 12.45
CA GLN A 79 4.41 5.78 12.86
C GLN A 79 5.56 6.28 13.74
N TRP A 80 6.36 5.37 14.33
CA TRP A 80 7.40 5.68 15.31
C TRP A 80 8.79 5.47 14.72
N ARG A 81 9.67 6.48 14.85
CA ARG A 81 11.11 6.24 14.77
C ARG A 81 11.55 5.39 15.96
N LYS A 82 12.74 4.79 15.85
CA LYS A 82 13.37 4.10 16.97
C LYS A 82 13.54 5.04 18.17
N GLY A 83 12.92 4.71 19.29
CA GLY A 83 12.88 5.54 20.51
C GLY A 83 11.70 6.52 20.61
N GLU A 84 10.79 6.56 19.63
CA GLU A 84 9.54 7.32 19.70
C GLU A 84 8.33 6.47 20.14
N GLU A 85 8.52 5.18 20.44
CA GLU A 85 7.44 4.21 20.68
C GLU A 85 6.50 4.63 21.81
N GLY A 86 5.20 4.42 21.62
CA GLY A 86 4.16 4.83 22.56
C GLY A 86 3.86 6.34 22.59
N GLN A 87 4.61 7.20 21.88
CA GLN A 87 4.21 8.59 21.68
C GLN A 87 2.98 8.66 20.76
N LYS A 88 2.04 9.58 21.03
CA LYS A 88 0.90 9.78 20.12
C LYS A 88 1.38 10.46 18.84
N VAL A 89 1.13 9.84 17.69
CA VAL A 89 1.38 10.41 16.37
C VAL A 89 0.04 10.71 15.69
N ASN A 90 -0.10 11.92 15.16
CA ASN A 90 -1.26 12.44 14.44
C ASN A 90 -2.61 12.43 15.22
N TYR A 91 -2.67 11.92 16.45
CA TYR A 91 -3.89 11.84 17.25
C TYR A 91 -3.99 12.87 18.40
N GLY A 92 -4.78 13.92 18.19
CA GLY A 92 -5.08 14.98 19.18
C GLY A 92 -4.10 16.17 19.17
N PRO A 93 -4.29 17.18 20.05
CA PRO A 93 -3.51 18.43 20.01
C PRO A 93 -2.05 18.29 20.44
N THR A 94 -1.74 17.33 21.32
CA THR A 94 -0.41 17.10 21.90
C THR A 94 0.35 15.96 21.23
N SER A 95 -0.09 15.51 20.05
CA SER A 95 0.59 14.46 19.30
C SER A 95 1.79 15.03 18.55
N LEU A 96 2.76 14.18 18.25
CA LEU A 96 3.66 14.43 17.11
C LEU A 96 2.79 14.64 15.86
N LYS A 97 3.17 15.58 15.00
CA LYS A 97 2.54 15.80 13.70
C LYS A 97 3.52 15.37 12.62
N LYS A 98 3.12 14.37 11.85
CA LYS A 98 3.93 13.74 10.80
C LYS A 98 3.14 13.74 9.50
N LYS A 99 3.78 14.09 8.39
CA LYS A 99 3.20 13.93 7.05
C LYS A 99 2.90 12.45 6.82
N VAL A 100 1.78 12.15 6.18
CA VAL A 100 1.33 10.77 5.97
C VAL A 100 1.72 10.30 4.57
N ILE A 101 2.19 9.05 4.50
CA ILE A 101 2.50 8.35 3.24
C ILE A 101 1.66 7.08 3.19
N TYR A 102 1.01 6.82 2.06
CA TYR A 102 0.33 5.55 1.79
C TYR A 102 1.07 4.78 0.68
N MET A 103 1.59 3.60 1.04
CA MET A 103 2.36 2.73 0.17
C MET A 103 1.52 1.52 -0.28
N HIS A 104 1.50 1.22 -1.58
CA HIS A 104 0.60 0.19 -2.13
C HIS A 104 1.27 -0.79 -3.11
N HIS A 105 1.06 -2.09 -2.87
CA HIS A 105 1.82 -3.19 -3.48
C HIS A 105 1.37 -3.57 -4.91
N GLY A 106 2.16 -4.42 -5.56
CA GLY A 106 1.93 -4.92 -6.93
C GLY A 106 0.90 -6.03 -7.08
N LEU A 107 0.79 -6.57 -8.30
CA LEU A 107 -0.07 -7.72 -8.61
C LEU A 107 0.43 -8.96 -7.87
N LEU A 108 -0.49 -9.76 -7.31
CA LEU A 108 -0.19 -10.99 -6.55
C LEU A 108 0.69 -10.77 -5.30
N MET A 109 0.74 -9.55 -4.75
CA MET A 109 1.57 -9.22 -3.58
C MET A 109 0.73 -8.90 -2.34
N ASN A 110 1.41 -8.59 -1.24
CA ASN A 110 0.86 -8.00 -0.02
C ASN A 110 1.86 -6.94 0.52
N SER A 111 1.53 -6.27 1.63
CA SER A 111 2.37 -5.20 2.21
C SER A 111 3.79 -5.62 2.65
N GLU A 112 4.04 -6.91 2.91
CA GLU A 112 5.36 -7.43 3.36
C GLU A 112 6.48 -7.13 2.36
N VAL A 113 6.17 -7.04 1.06
CA VAL A 113 7.19 -6.85 0.01
C VAL A 113 8.01 -5.57 0.20
N TRP A 114 7.43 -4.56 0.85
CA TRP A 114 8.08 -3.30 1.18
C TRP A 114 9.13 -3.40 2.30
N VAL A 115 9.01 -4.39 3.20
CA VAL A 115 9.83 -4.54 4.42
C VAL A 115 10.62 -5.85 4.48
N ALA A 116 10.40 -6.78 3.55
CA ALA A 116 11.10 -8.06 3.42
C ALA A 116 12.55 -7.89 2.89
N LEU A 117 13.39 -7.14 3.59
CA LEU A 117 14.78 -6.88 3.22
C LEU A 117 15.79 -7.46 4.20
N THR A 118 16.96 -7.86 3.68
CA THR A 118 18.09 -8.35 4.47
C THR A 118 19.02 -7.24 4.97
N ASP A 119 18.63 -5.98 4.77
CA ASP A 119 19.38 -4.78 5.13
C ASP A 119 18.39 -3.64 5.43
N GLU A 120 18.58 -2.95 6.54
CA GLU A 120 17.69 -1.89 7.01
C GLU A 120 17.75 -0.65 6.11
N GLN A 121 18.97 -0.25 5.73
CA GLN A 121 19.22 1.01 5.02
C GLN A 121 18.69 0.99 3.58
N ARG A 122 18.46 -0.21 3.03
CA ARG A 122 17.82 -0.42 1.72
C ARG A 122 16.29 -0.53 1.81
N CYS A 123 15.68 -0.35 2.98
CA CYS A 123 14.23 -0.40 3.16
C CYS A 123 13.63 1.01 3.14
N LEU A 124 13.02 1.38 2.01
CA LEU A 124 12.40 2.70 1.83
C LEU A 124 11.41 3.06 2.96
N PRO A 125 10.52 2.16 3.42
CA PRO A 125 9.69 2.38 4.61
C PRO A 125 10.44 2.87 5.85
N PHE A 126 11.53 2.21 6.22
CA PHE A 126 12.27 2.53 7.46
C PHE A 126 12.96 3.89 7.32
N GLU A 127 13.57 4.16 6.17
CA GLU A 127 14.16 5.45 5.85
C GLU A 127 13.13 6.61 5.82
N LEU A 128 11.88 6.35 5.42
CA LEU A 128 10.79 7.34 5.50
C LEU A 128 10.33 7.57 6.95
N VAL A 129 10.20 6.52 7.75
CA VAL A 129 9.87 6.62 9.18
C VAL A 129 10.93 7.43 9.92
N GLU A 130 12.22 7.14 9.70
CA GLU A 130 13.35 7.89 10.28
C GLU A 130 13.43 9.34 9.77
N ARG A 131 12.97 9.63 8.55
CA ARG A 131 12.75 11.03 8.09
C ARG A 131 11.59 11.73 8.80
N GLY A 132 10.72 11.00 9.49
CA GLY A 132 9.63 11.54 10.29
C GLY A 132 8.26 11.50 9.61
N TYR A 133 8.08 10.61 8.64
CA TYR A 133 6.79 10.33 8.03
C TYR A 133 5.98 9.32 8.88
N ASP A 134 4.66 9.35 8.73
CA ASP A 134 3.70 8.36 9.25
C ASP A 134 3.29 7.47 8.07
N VAL A 135 3.84 6.25 8.01
CA VAL A 135 3.83 5.43 6.80
C VAL A 135 2.80 4.30 6.93
N TRP A 136 1.85 4.26 6.00
CA TRP A 136 0.76 3.30 5.94
C TRP A 136 0.93 2.36 4.74
N PHE A 137 0.49 1.11 4.89
CA PHE A 137 0.62 0.07 3.88
C PHE A 137 -0.73 -0.54 3.55
N GLY A 138 -1.16 -0.42 2.30
CA GLY A 138 -2.40 -1.00 1.80
C GLY A 138 -2.28 -2.49 1.49
N ASN A 139 -3.42 -3.18 1.51
CA ASN A 139 -3.56 -4.59 1.12
C ASN A 139 -4.87 -4.82 0.37
N ASN A 140 -4.78 -5.23 -0.90
CA ASN A 140 -5.95 -5.50 -1.74
C ASN A 140 -6.87 -6.58 -1.17
N ARG A 141 -8.18 -6.42 -1.32
CA ARG A 141 -9.19 -7.48 -1.09
C ARG A 141 -8.75 -8.86 -1.60
N GLY A 142 -9.00 -9.89 -0.79
CA GLY A 142 -8.69 -11.28 -1.10
C GLY A 142 -7.24 -11.71 -0.83
N ASN A 143 -6.29 -10.79 -0.66
CA ASN A 143 -4.88 -11.08 -0.36
C ASN A 143 -4.69 -11.66 1.07
N LYS A 144 -3.46 -12.00 1.49
CA LYS A 144 -3.12 -12.56 2.81
C LYS A 144 -3.81 -11.85 4.00
N TYR A 145 -3.87 -10.52 4.00
CA TYR A 145 -4.39 -9.69 5.10
C TYR A 145 -5.86 -9.28 4.92
N SER A 146 -6.36 -9.27 3.68
CA SER A 146 -7.68 -8.71 3.33
C SER A 146 -8.68 -9.78 2.86
N LYS A 147 -8.56 -11.01 3.37
CA LYS A 147 -9.34 -12.19 2.94
C LYS A 147 -10.68 -12.35 3.67
N LYS A 148 -11.39 -11.25 3.97
CA LYS A 148 -12.65 -11.27 4.71
C LYS A 148 -13.65 -10.27 4.13
N SER A 149 -14.93 -10.63 4.17
CA SER A 149 -16.06 -9.76 3.84
C SER A 149 -17.19 -10.01 4.85
N ILE A 150 -18.04 -8.99 5.06
CA ILE A 150 -19.29 -9.10 5.80
C ILE A 150 -20.44 -9.69 4.96
N ASN A 151 -20.33 -9.58 3.63
CA ASN A 151 -21.40 -9.94 2.69
C ASN A 151 -21.17 -11.33 2.05
N GLN A 152 -19.91 -11.72 1.83
CA GLN A 152 -19.57 -12.95 1.10
C GLN A 152 -18.55 -13.81 1.85
N SER A 153 -18.69 -15.14 1.71
CA SER A 153 -17.68 -16.09 2.22
C SER A 153 -16.48 -16.17 1.25
N PRO A 154 -15.22 -16.20 1.72
CA PRO A 154 -14.04 -16.49 0.90
C PRO A 154 -14.05 -17.85 0.16
N THR A 155 -14.99 -18.75 0.54
CA THR A 155 -15.26 -20.01 -0.16
C THR A 155 -16.19 -19.88 -1.37
N SER A 156 -16.94 -18.78 -1.48
CA SER A 156 -17.85 -18.50 -2.61
C SER A 156 -17.11 -17.92 -3.81
N ASN A 157 -17.70 -18.00 -5.01
CA ASN A 157 -17.18 -17.29 -6.19
C ASN A 157 -17.41 -15.76 -6.10
N ALA A 158 -18.52 -15.32 -5.49
CA ALA A 158 -18.88 -13.91 -5.37
C ALA A 158 -17.86 -13.09 -4.54
N PHE A 159 -17.14 -13.71 -3.62
CA PHE A 159 -16.01 -13.08 -2.91
C PHE A 159 -14.78 -12.81 -3.81
N TRP A 160 -14.67 -13.48 -4.96
CA TRP A 160 -13.55 -13.32 -5.90
C TRP A 160 -13.98 -12.63 -7.20
N ASP A 161 -15.21 -12.10 -7.25
CA ASP A 161 -15.75 -11.37 -8.39
C ASP A 161 -15.34 -9.90 -8.32
N PHE A 162 -14.03 -9.64 -8.37
CA PHE A 162 -13.43 -8.31 -8.31
C PHE A 162 -12.22 -8.20 -9.25
N SER A 163 -11.85 -6.98 -9.62
CA SER A 163 -10.76 -6.63 -10.52
C SER A 163 -10.15 -5.27 -10.15
N ILE A 164 -9.41 -4.64 -11.08
CA ILE A 164 -8.90 -3.27 -10.94
C ILE A 164 -10.03 -2.27 -10.63
N ASP A 165 -11.22 -2.48 -11.20
CA ASP A 165 -12.39 -1.61 -11.00
C ASP A 165 -12.78 -1.49 -9.54
N GLU A 166 -12.97 -2.61 -8.85
CA GLU A 166 -13.32 -2.63 -7.43
C GLU A 166 -12.19 -2.08 -6.55
N PHE A 167 -10.91 -2.28 -6.92
CA PHE A 167 -9.82 -1.64 -6.20
C PHE A 167 -9.90 -0.10 -6.30
N ALA A 168 -10.27 0.41 -7.49
CA ALA A 168 -10.35 1.83 -7.78
C ALA A 168 -11.60 2.51 -7.18
N PHE A 169 -12.75 1.82 -7.17
CA PHE A 169 -14.00 2.33 -6.61
C PHE A 169 -14.07 2.24 -5.07
N HIS A 170 -13.34 1.29 -4.47
CA HIS A 170 -13.52 0.92 -3.06
C HIS A 170 -12.19 0.85 -2.29
N ASP A 171 -11.27 -0.06 -2.64
CA ASP A 171 -10.10 -0.32 -1.78
C ASP A 171 -9.23 0.92 -1.58
N ILE A 172 -8.86 1.63 -2.65
CA ILE A 172 -8.03 2.83 -2.56
C ILE A 172 -8.79 4.01 -1.91
N PRO A 173 -10.00 4.40 -2.36
CA PRO A 173 -10.70 5.55 -1.76
C PRO A 173 -11.09 5.34 -0.29
N ASP A 174 -11.50 4.12 0.09
CA ASP A 174 -11.93 3.82 1.46
C ASP A 174 -10.72 3.72 2.42
N SER A 175 -9.60 3.17 1.95
CA SER A 175 -8.33 3.18 2.69
C SER A 175 -7.82 4.60 2.94
N ILE A 176 -7.77 5.45 1.90
CA ILE A 176 -7.35 6.85 2.04
C ILE A 176 -8.28 7.61 2.98
N SER A 177 -9.61 7.44 2.86
CA SER A 177 -10.55 8.10 3.78
C SER A 177 -10.28 7.68 5.23
N TYR A 178 -10.14 6.38 5.49
CA TYR A 178 -9.85 5.87 6.84
C TYR A 178 -8.53 6.43 7.41
N ILE A 179 -7.48 6.53 6.58
CA ILE A 179 -6.18 7.06 6.99
C ILE A 179 -6.30 8.54 7.37
N LEU A 180 -6.95 9.36 6.54
CA LEU A 180 -7.15 10.79 6.80
C LEU A 180 -8.05 11.01 8.02
N ASP A 181 -9.13 10.25 8.15
CA ASP A 181 -10.02 10.28 9.33
C ASP A 181 -9.29 9.84 10.61
N THR A 182 -8.36 8.88 10.54
CA THR A 182 -7.57 8.41 11.70
C THR A 182 -6.46 9.39 12.10
N THR A 183 -5.77 9.96 11.11
CA THR A 183 -4.62 10.86 11.31
C THR A 183 -4.98 12.33 11.44
N GLN A 184 -6.25 12.70 11.14
CA GLN A 184 -6.73 14.09 11.12
C GLN A 184 -5.89 15.01 10.21
N GLN A 185 -5.24 14.42 9.18
CA GLN A 185 -4.55 15.14 8.12
C GLN A 185 -5.53 15.42 6.97
N GLU A 186 -5.36 16.53 6.28
CA GLU A 186 -6.22 16.91 5.15
C GLU A 186 -5.89 16.11 3.87
N SER A 187 -4.62 15.72 3.74
CA SER A 187 -4.06 15.02 2.58
C SER A 187 -2.86 14.12 2.94
N LEU A 188 -2.45 13.26 2.01
CA LEU A 188 -1.30 12.37 2.14
C LEU A 188 -0.52 12.22 0.82
N SER A 189 0.69 11.64 0.85
CA SER A 189 1.43 11.28 -0.37
C SER A 189 1.26 9.80 -0.70
N TYR A 190 1.08 9.46 -1.98
CA TYR A 190 0.88 8.07 -2.43
C TYR A 190 2.16 7.53 -3.08
N ILE A 191 2.60 6.33 -2.66
CA ILE A 191 3.69 5.59 -3.32
C ILE A 191 3.15 4.23 -3.81
N GLY A 192 3.05 4.07 -5.13
CA GLY A 192 2.61 2.81 -5.74
C GLY A 192 3.77 2.02 -6.31
N PHE A 193 3.70 0.69 -6.22
CA PHE A 193 4.55 -0.22 -6.97
C PHE A 193 3.72 -1.09 -7.93
N SER A 194 4.12 -1.22 -9.20
CA SER A 194 3.49 -2.14 -10.16
C SER A 194 1.96 -1.91 -10.25
N GLN A 195 1.10 -2.93 -10.07
CA GLN A 195 -0.36 -2.75 -9.99
C GLN A 195 -0.81 -1.72 -8.94
N GLY A 196 -0.03 -1.47 -7.88
CA GLY A 196 -0.28 -0.39 -6.92
C GLY A 196 -0.32 0.99 -7.57
N THR A 197 0.40 1.17 -8.68
CA THR A 197 0.34 2.37 -9.53
C THR A 197 -0.93 2.38 -10.40
N ALA A 198 -1.27 1.25 -11.03
CA ALA A 198 -2.49 1.10 -11.84
C ALA A 198 -3.75 1.45 -11.03
N GLN A 199 -3.82 0.98 -9.79
CA GLN A 199 -4.91 1.28 -8.86
C GLN A 199 -5.01 2.77 -8.55
N ALA A 200 -3.88 3.47 -8.37
CA ALA A 200 -3.88 4.92 -8.18
C ALA A 200 -4.29 5.68 -9.45
N PHE A 201 -3.77 5.32 -10.63
CA PHE A 201 -4.19 5.92 -11.90
C PHE A 201 -5.70 5.77 -12.12
N ALA A 202 -6.25 4.57 -11.90
CA ALA A 202 -7.68 4.31 -12.01
C ALA A 202 -8.50 5.15 -11.00
N SER A 203 -8.09 5.15 -9.72
CA SER A 203 -8.78 5.86 -8.64
C SER A 203 -8.78 7.38 -8.87
N LEU A 204 -7.61 7.96 -9.16
CA LEU A 204 -7.47 9.40 -9.38
C LEU A 204 -8.19 9.87 -10.65
N ALA A 205 -8.27 9.03 -11.69
CA ALA A 205 -9.00 9.36 -12.91
C ALA A 205 -10.52 9.46 -12.70
N ILE A 206 -11.09 8.70 -11.76
CA ILE A 206 -12.55 8.60 -11.56
C ILE A 206 -13.05 9.28 -10.27
N HIS A 207 -12.15 9.66 -9.35
CA HIS A 207 -12.50 10.34 -8.09
C HIS A 207 -11.88 11.76 -8.00
N PRO A 208 -12.60 12.81 -8.46
CA PRO A 208 -12.13 14.19 -8.33
C PRO A 208 -11.78 14.62 -6.91
N LYS A 209 -12.50 14.10 -5.89
CA LYS A 209 -12.20 14.37 -4.47
C LYS A 209 -10.80 13.89 -4.08
N LEU A 210 -10.40 12.68 -4.51
CA LEU A 210 -9.09 12.11 -4.15
C LEU A 210 -7.92 12.95 -4.68
N ASN A 211 -8.09 13.63 -5.81
CA ASN A 211 -7.03 14.49 -6.34
C ASN A 211 -6.67 15.58 -5.33
N ASN A 212 -7.67 16.20 -4.70
CA ASN A 212 -7.49 17.23 -3.67
C ASN A 212 -7.09 16.66 -2.29
N GLN A 213 -6.82 15.36 -2.18
CA GLN A 213 -6.40 14.67 -0.95
C GLN A 213 -5.05 13.96 -1.11
N ILE A 214 -4.43 14.02 -2.29
CA ILE A 214 -3.11 13.47 -2.57
C ILE A 214 -2.15 14.60 -2.96
N ASN A 215 -1.08 14.75 -2.19
CA ASN A 215 -0.05 15.77 -2.41
C ASN A 215 0.75 15.46 -3.68
N VAL A 216 1.25 14.22 -3.76
CA VAL A 216 1.98 13.67 -4.90
C VAL A 216 1.70 12.18 -5.02
N PHE A 217 1.63 11.69 -6.25
CA PHE A 217 1.63 10.29 -6.59
C PHE A 217 2.98 9.90 -7.20
N ILE A 218 3.74 9.12 -6.43
CA ILE A 218 5.03 8.54 -6.82
C ILE A 218 4.77 7.11 -7.30
N ALA A 219 5.16 6.79 -8.54
CA ALA A 219 4.87 5.53 -9.19
C ALA A 219 6.16 4.80 -9.55
N LEU A 220 6.45 3.72 -8.81
CA LEU A 220 7.62 2.86 -9.00
C LEU A 220 7.25 1.67 -9.90
N ALA A 221 8.03 1.43 -10.95
CA ALA A 221 7.76 0.42 -11.99
C ALA A 221 6.29 0.45 -12.48
N PRO A 222 5.81 1.58 -13.05
CA PRO A 222 4.40 1.84 -13.26
C PRO A 222 3.77 0.90 -14.31
N ALA A 223 2.59 0.36 -14.01
CA ALA A 223 1.85 -0.54 -14.90
C ALA A 223 0.54 0.13 -15.34
N MET A 224 0.28 0.18 -16.65
CA MET A 224 -0.96 0.77 -17.18
C MET A 224 -1.47 0.05 -18.44
N ALA A 225 -0.68 0.01 -19.51
CA ALA A 225 -0.99 -0.79 -20.71
C ALA A 225 0.30 -1.38 -21.29
N PRO A 226 0.82 -2.48 -20.73
CA PRO A 226 2.03 -3.13 -21.22
C PRO A 226 1.90 -3.54 -22.70
N ALA A 227 3.01 -3.45 -23.45
CA ALA A 227 3.01 -3.72 -24.89
C ALA A 227 2.71 -5.19 -25.25
N GLY A 228 2.96 -6.12 -24.31
CA GLY A 228 2.78 -7.56 -24.41
C GLY A 228 3.46 -8.29 -23.23
N LEU A 229 3.46 -9.62 -23.26
CA LEU A 229 4.30 -10.47 -22.38
C LEU A 229 5.34 -11.20 -23.25
N SER A 230 6.49 -11.58 -22.68
CA SER A 230 7.69 -11.85 -23.49
C SER A 230 7.74 -13.24 -24.15
N SER A 231 6.82 -14.16 -23.82
CA SER A 231 6.83 -15.53 -24.32
C SER A 231 5.55 -15.90 -25.08
N GLY A 232 5.70 -16.58 -26.23
CA GLY A 232 4.59 -16.87 -27.14
C GLY A 232 3.48 -17.76 -26.58
N ILE A 233 3.77 -18.60 -25.57
CA ILE A 233 2.74 -19.38 -24.86
C ILE A 233 1.86 -18.46 -23.99
N VAL A 234 2.47 -17.43 -23.40
CA VAL A 234 1.76 -16.46 -22.56
C VAL A 234 0.99 -15.47 -23.42
N ASP A 235 1.54 -15.08 -24.57
CA ASP A 235 0.82 -14.27 -25.57
C ASP A 235 -0.43 -15.01 -26.11
N ALA A 236 -0.36 -16.35 -26.26
CA ALA A 236 -1.51 -17.20 -26.55
C ALA A 236 -2.55 -17.27 -25.39
N LEU A 237 -2.14 -17.08 -24.12
CA LEU A 237 -3.06 -16.97 -22.99
C LEU A 237 -3.66 -15.56 -22.86
N VAL A 238 -2.91 -14.50 -23.14
CA VAL A 238 -3.40 -13.11 -23.19
C VAL A 238 -4.47 -12.94 -24.28
N THR A 239 -4.29 -13.62 -25.41
CA THR A 239 -5.25 -13.62 -26.52
C THR A 239 -6.41 -14.61 -26.34
N ALA A 240 -6.35 -15.52 -25.36
CA ALA A 240 -7.43 -16.46 -25.07
C ALA A 240 -8.73 -15.76 -24.59
N SER A 241 -9.87 -16.42 -24.76
CA SER A 241 -11.12 -15.89 -24.23
C SER A 241 -11.16 -16.00 -22.70
N PRO A 242 -11.73 -15.02 -21.98
CA PRO A 242 -12.00 -15.11 -20.54
C PRO A 242 -12.67 -16.42 -20.10
N SER A 243 -13.57 -16.99 -20.92
CA SER A 243 -14.18 -18.30 -20.67
C SER A 243 -13.15 -19.44 -20.57
N VAL A 244 -12.12 -19.44 -21.42
CA VAL A 244 -11.00 -20.39 -21.34
C VAL A 244 -10.14 -20.12 -20.11
N LEU A 245 -9.86 -18.85 -19.80
CA LEU A 245 -9.07 -18.47 -18.61
C LEU A 245 -9.76 -18.88 -17.30
N PHE A 246 -11.07 -18.65 -17.17
CA PHE A 246 -11.85 -19.12 -16.03
C PHE A 246 -12.03 -20.65 -15.97
N LEU A 247 -11.90 -21.36 -17.10
CA LEU A 247 -11.86 -22.82 -17.12
C LEU A 247 -10.51 -23.36 -16.62
N LEU A 248 -9.40 -22.73 -17.03
CA LEU A 248 -8.04 -23.12 -16.66
C LEU A 248 -7.69 -22.77 -15.20
N PHE A 249 -8.05 -21.57 -14.74
CA PHE A 249 -7.65 -21.03 -13.44
C PHE A 249 -8.79 -21.02 -12.40
N GLY A 250 -10.00 -21.40 -12.79
CA GLY A 250 -11.19 -21.30 -11.94
C GLY A 250 -11.67 -19.85 -11.72
N ARG A 251 -12.77 -19.69 -10.97
CA ARG A 251 -13.41 -18.39 -10.69
C ARG A 251 -13.16 -17.87 -9.27
N ARG A 252 -12.04 -18.25 -8.65
CA ARG A 252 -11.69 -17.88 -7.26
C ARG A 252 -10.31 -17.22 -7.22
N SER A 253 -9.45 -17.61 -6.27
CA SER A 253 -8.05 -17.19 -6.28
C SER A 253 -7.31 -17.87 -7.42
N ILE A 254 -6.59 -17.08 -8.22
CA ILE A 254 -5.56 -17.64 -9.11
C ILE A 254 -4.39 -18.19 -8.27
N LEU A 255 -3.61 -19.13 -8.83
CA LEU A 255 -2.40 -19.72 -8.23
C LEU A 255 -2.55 -20.15 -6.76
N SER A 256 -3.72 -20.66 -6.35
CA SER A 256 -4.04 -20.96 -4.94
C SER A 256 -3.12 -21.99 -4.26
N SER A 257 -2.32 -22.74 -5.02
CA SER A 257 -1.28 -23.66 -4.53
C SER A 257 0.10 -23.04 -4.34
N ALA A 258 0.35 -21.79 -4.76
CA ALA A 258 1.68 -21.17 -4.68
C ALA A 258 2.24 -21.14 -3.25
N THR A 259 1.43 -20.75 -2.27
CA THR A 259 1.77 -20.74 -0.84
C THR A 259 1.94 -22.15 -0.25
N MET A 260 1.34 -23.18 -0.85
CA MET A 260 1.60 -24.58 -0.48
C MET A 260 2.99 -25.03 -0.99
N TRP A 261 3.35 -24.64 -2.23
CA TRP A 261 4.67 -24.95 -2.78
C TRP A 261 5.81 -24.24 -2.05
N GLU A 262 5.59 -23.01 -1.62
CA GLU A 262 6.47 -22.26 -0.71
C GLU A 262 6.78 -23.06 0.57
N THR A 263 5.76 -23.61 1.23
CA THR A 263 5.94 -24.40 2.47
C THR A 263 6.62 -25.76 2.24
N ILE A 264 6.42 -26.38 1.07
CA ILE A 264 6.90 -27.75 0.76
C ILE A 264 8.33 -27.76 0.20
N LEU A 265 8.70 -26.76 -0.59
CA LEU A 265 9.95 -26.76 -1.35
C LEU A 265 11.12 -26.22 -0.53
N TYR A 266 12.29 -26.85 -0.68
CA TYR A 266 13.53 -26.34 -0.13
C TYR A 266 13.80 -24.91 -0.66
N PRO A 267 14.05 -23.88 0.18
CA PRO A 267 13.97 -22.48 -0.26
C PRO A 267 14.82 -22.10 -1.49
N PRO A 268 16.07 -22.58 -1.69
CA PRO A 268 16.81 -22.35 -2.93
C PRO A 268 16.15 -22.93 -4.21
N ILE A 269 15.40 -24.03 -4.09
CA ILE A 269 14.62 -24.58 -5.21
C ILE A 269 13.42 -23.69 -5.47
N PHE A 270 12.69 -23.27 -4.42
CA PHE A 270 11.58 -22.33 -4.55
C PHE A 270 12.04 -21.02 -5.23
N SER A 271 13.14 -20.40 -4.76
CA SER A 271 13.67 -19.18 -5.36
C SER A 271 14.04 -19.37 -6.84
N LYS A 272 14.64 -20.50 -7.20
CA LYS A 272 14.96 -20.81 -8.60
C LYS A 272 13.71 -21.01 -9.47
N LEU A 273 12.63 -21.60 -8.95
CA LEU A 273 11.37 -21.70 -9.67
C LEU A 273 10.72 -20.33 -9.90
N ILE A 274 10.84 -19.41 -8.94
CA ILE A 274 10.40 -18.02 -9.13
C ILE A 274 11.24 -17.33 -10.21
N ASP A 275 12.58 -17.40 -10.14
CA ASP A 275 13.47 -16.87 -11.18
C ASP A 275 13.12 -17.41 -12.58
N MET A 276 12.90 -18.72 -12.70
CA MET A 276 12.48 -19.36 -13.94
C MET A 276 11.10 -18.86 -14.42
N GLY A 277 10.16 -18.63 -13.51
CA GLY A 277 8.85 -18.06 -13.82
C GLY A 277 8.93 -16.62 -14.32
N LEU A 278 9.71 -15.77 -13.65
CA LEU A 278 9.93 -14.37 -14.05
C LEU A 278 10.63 -14.27 -15.41
N SER A 279 11.65 -15.10 -15.63
CA SER A 279 12.33 -15.20 -16.92
C SER A 279 11.39 -15.71 -18.04
N PHE A 280 10.55 -16.71 -17.76
CA PHE A 280 9.59 -17.24 -18.73
C PHE A 280 8.46 -16.25 -19.06
N LEU A 281 7.94 -15.49 -18.09
CA LEU A 281 6.81 -14.58 -18.28
C LEU A 281 7.23 -13.22 -18.86
N PHE A 282 8.38 -12.69 -18.42
CA PHE A 282 8.77 -11.29 -18.63
C PHE A 282 10.20 -11.10 -19.17
N ASN A 283 10.98 -12.19 -19.33
CA ASN A 283 12.40 -12.20 -19.71
C ASN A 283 13.36 -11.55 -18.68
N TRP A 284 12.90 -11.36 -17.44
CA TRP A 284 13.71 -10.84 -16.33
C TRP A 284 14.75 -11.86 -15.86
N GLN A 285 15.95 -11.37 -15.55
CA GLN A 285 17.10 -12.14 -15.06
C GLN A 285 17.39 -11.88 -13.59
N THR A 286 16.81 -10.83 -13.00
CA THR A 286 16.85 -10.42 -11.58
C THR A 286 18.27 -10.34 -11.01
N LEU A 287 19.21 -9.88 -11.83
CA LEU A 287 20.65 -9.86 -11.52
C LEU A 287 21.00 -8.87 -10.41
N ASN A 288 20.24 -7.78 -10.29
CA ASN A 288 20.48 -6.71 -9.31
C ASN A 288 20.07 -7.11 -7.87
N ILE A 289 19.31 -8.20 -7.70
CA ILE A 289 18.90 -8.75 -6.40
C ILE A 289 19.93 -9.82 -5.93
N SER A 290 20.35 -9.75 -4.67
CA SER A 290 21.31 -10.72 -4.12
C SER A 290 20.66 -12.08 -3.81
N ALA A 291 21.42 -13.17 -3.87
CA ALA A 291 20.89 -14.51 -3.57
C ALA A 291 20.34 -14.63 -2.14
N SER A 292 20.97 -13.97 -1.15
CA SER A 292 20.45 -13.90 0.21
C SER A 292 19.15 -13.11 0.31
N GLN A 293 19.01 -12.01 -0.44
CA GLN A 293 17.79 -11.22 -0.53
C GLN A 293 16.65 -11.98 -1.23
N LYS A 294 16.93 -12.75 -2.29
CA LYS A 294 15.93 -13.65 -2.92
C LYS A 294 15.45 -14.74 -1.96
N LEU A 295 16.38 -15.40 -1.27
CA LEU A 295 16.08 -16.43 -0.28
C LEU A 295 15.28 -15.90 0.92
N ALA A 296 15.45 -14.62 1.24
CA ALA A 296 14.68 -13.93 2.27
C ALA A 296 13.28 -13.54 1.79
N ALA A 297 13.18 -12.84 0.66
CA ALA A 297 11.97 -12.12 0.28
C ALA A 297 10.97 -12.91 -0.57
N TYR A 298 11.41 -13.94 -1.32
CA TYR A 298 10.53 -14.61 -2.27
C TYR A 298 9.34 -15.37 -1.65
N PRO A 299 9.40 -15.90 -0.41
CA PRO A 299 8.19 -16.39 0.27
C PRO A 299 7.14 -15.30 0.51
N HIS A 300 7.57 -14.07 0.79
CA HIS A 300 6.68 -12.91 1.00
C HIS A 300 6.16 -12.29 -0.30
N LEU A 301 6.73 -12.66 -1.46
CA LEU A 301 6.39 -12.09 -2.76
C LEU A 301 4.95 -12.41 -3.19
N TYR A 302 4.47 -13.63 -2.91
CA TYR A 302 3.21 -14.13 -3.45
C TYR A 302 2.06 -14.10 -2.45
N SER A 303 0.90 -13.67 -2.93
CA SER A 303 -0.33 -13.50 -2.21
C SER A 303 -1.51 -13.67 -3.16
N PHE A 304 -2.67 -14.00 -2.61
CA PHE A 304 -3.86 -14.32 -3.40
C PHE A 304 -4.45 -13.09 -4.11
N THR A 305 -4.95 -13.28 -5.33
CA THR A 305 -5.85 -12.35 -6.02
C THR A 305 -6.87 -13.12 -6.85
N SER A 306 -7.95 -12.47 -7.26
CA SER A 306 -8.98 -13.10 -8.10
C SER A 306 -8.46 -13.46 -9.49
N THR A 307 -8.96 -14.56 -10.06
CA THR A 307 -8.78 -14.84 -11.50
C THR A 307 -9.32 -13.68 -12.35
N LYS A 308 -10.42 -13.03 -11.94
CA LYS A 308 -11.01 -11.87 -12.65
C LYS A 308 -10.02 -10.70 -12.76
N SER A 309 -9.20 -10.42 -11.74
CA SER A 309 -8.13 -9.40 -11.81
C SER A 309 -7.09 -9.71 -12.89
N VAL A 310 -6.68 -10.98 -13.03
CA VAL A 310 -5.70 -11.38 -14.05
C VAL A 310 -6.31 -11.40 -15.46
N VAL A 311 -7.57 -11.83 -15.58
CA VAL A 311 -8.35 -11.71 -16.83
C VAL A 311 -8.48 -10.25 -17.25
N HIS A 312 -8.68 -9.33 -16.30
CA HIS A 312 -8.72 -7.89 -16.57
C HIS A 312 -7.38 -7.40 -17.13
N TRP A 313 -6.25 -7.77 -16.51
CA TRP A 313 -4.93 -7.44 -17.05
C TRP A 313 -4.73 -7.96 -18.48
N PHE A 314 -5.19 -9.18 -18.79
CA PHE A 314 -5.11 -9.70 -20.16
C PHE A 314 -6.00 -8.94 -21.15
N GLN A 315 -7.19 -8.48 -20.73
CA GLN A 315 -8.03 -7.58 -21.54
C GLN A 315 -7.32 -6.24 -21.83
N ILE A 316 -6.68 -5.63 -20.82
CA ILE A 316 -5.93 -4.37 -20.95
C ILE A 316 -4.74 -4.51 -21.91
N ILE A 317 -3.94 -5.57 -21.76
CA ILE A 317 -2.78 -5.85 -22.63
C ILE A 317 -3.24 -6.10 -24.08
N ARG A 318 -4.23 -6.99 -24.26
CA ARG A 318 -4.79 -7.33 -25.59
C ARG A 318 -5.36 -6.12 -26.32
N ASN A 319 -6.08 -5.26 -25.59
CA ASN A 319 -6.71 -4.06 -26.15
C ASN A 319 -5.76 -2.85 -26.22
N LYS A 320 -4.53 -2.97 -25.69
CA LYS A 320 -3.52 -1.89 -25.53
C LYS A 320 -4.13 -0.60 -24.97
N SER A 321 -4.96 -0.76 -23.95
CA SER A 321 -5.84 0.29 -23.47
C SER A 321 -6.12 0.09 -21.99
N PHE A 322 -5.84 1.11 -21.18
CA PHE A 322 -6.22 1.11 -19.77
C PHE A 322 -7.70 1.44 -19.65
N GLN A 323 -8.50 0.43 -19.34
CA GLN A 323 -9.96 0.45 -19.39
C GLN A 323 -10.54 -0.34 -18.22
N MET A 324 -11.85 -0.22 -18.02
CA MET A 324 -12.62 -1.04 -17.09
C MET A 324 -12.77 -2.48 -17.60
N TYR A 325 -13.26 -3.36 -16.72
CA TYR A 325 -13.46 -4.77 -17.05
C TYR A 325 -14.50 -4.94 -18.16
N ASP A 326 -14.22 -5.84 -19.09
CA ASP A 326 -15.14 -6.20 -20.16
C ASP A 326 -15.93 -7.47 -19.78
N ASP A 327 -17.13 -7.30 -19.23
CA ASP A 327 -18.05 -8.39 -18.91
C ASP A 327 -18.70 -9.01 -20.17
N ASP A 328 -18.76 -8.28 -21.29
CA ASP A 328 -19.41 -8.68 -22.56
C ASP A 328 -18.54 -9.67 -23.37
N VAL A 329 -18.07 -10.73 -22.73
CA VAL A 329 -17.21 -11.75 -23.34
C VAL A 329 -17.97 -12.49 -24.44
N HIS A 330 -17.71 -12.10 -25.69
CA HIS A 330 -18.41 -12.64 -26.86
C HIS A 330 -18.27 -14.16 -26.93
N GLN A 331 -19.41 -14.86 -27.03
CA GLN A 331 -19.42 -16.29 -27.38
C GLN A 331 -18.80 -16.48 -28.77
N PRO A 332 -17.96 -17.51 -29.01
CA PRO A 332 -17.22 -17.69 -30.27
C PRO A 332 -18.09 -17.83 -31.54
N ILE A 333 -19.41 -17.90 -31.40
CA ILE A 333 -20.40 -18.19 -32.46
C ILE A 333 -21.35 -16.99 -32.66
N SER A 334 -21.13 -15.84 -32.00
CA SER A 334 -21.96 -14.64 -32.22
C SER A 334 -21.54 -13.92 -33.50
N VAL A 335 -22.32 -14.08 -34.57
CA VAL A 335 -22.06 -13.51 -35.91
C VAL A 335 -22.37 -11.99 -35.98
N THR A 336 -22.96 -11.41 -34.93
CA THR A 336 -23.25 -9.98 -34.85
C THR A 336 -22.11 -9.22 -34.15
N SER A 337 -21.47 -8.29 -34.87
CA SER A 337 -20.41 -7.44 -34.34
C SER A 337 -20.93 -6.44 -33.29
N SER A 338 -20.90 -6.86 -32.02
CA SER A 338 -21.37 -6.10 -30.84
C SER A 338 -20.54 -4.85 -30.55
N SER A 339 -19.31 -4.75 -31.06
CA SER A 339 -18.42 -3.58 -30.92
C SER A 339 -18.97 -2.30 -31.57
N LYS A 340 -20.04 -2.41 -32.37
CA LYS A 340 -20.76 -1.26 -32.92
C LYS A 340 -21.77 -0.62 -31.94
N TYR A 341 -22.11 -1.31 -30.85
CA TYR A 341 -23.18 -0.94 -29.92
C TYR A 341 -22.74 -0.83 -28.45
N SER A 342 -21.69 -1.54 -28.04
CA SER A 342 -21.06 -1.41 -26.73
C SER A 342 -19.57 -1.10 -26.88
N LYS A 343 -19.06 -0.17 -26.06
CA LYS A 343 -17.65 0.20 -25.97
C LYS A 343 -17.28 0.33 -24.50
N VAL A 344 -16.36 -0.51 -24.05
CA VAL A 344 -15.85 -0.51 -22.68
C VAL A 344 -15.23 0.86 -22.35
N ALA A 345 -15.55 1.38 -21.17
CA ALA A 345 -15.07 2.69 -20.73
C ALA A 345 -13.56 2.65 -20.45
N LYS A 346 -12.82 3.62 -21.00
CA LYS A 346 -11.42 3.85 -20.63
C LYS A 346 -11.34 4.58 -19.30
N TYR A 347 -10.30 4.33 -18.52
CA TYR A 347 -9.94 5.20 -17.42
C TYR A 347 -9.47 6.56 -17.97
N PRO A 348 -10.09 7.69 -17.61
CA PRO A 348 -9.75 8.99 -18.19
C PRO A 348 -8.54 9.60 -17.48
N THR A 349 -7.38 8.94 -17.58
CA THR A 349 -6.15 9.27 -16.83
C THR A 349 -5.59 10.68 -17.08
N ARG A 350 -5.92 11.30 -18.22
CA ARG A 350 -5.62 12.73 -18.48
C ARG A 350 -6.37 13.70 -17.55
N ASN A 351 -7.41 13.26 -16.84
CA ASN A 351 -8.16 14.06 -15.88
C ASN A 351 -7.50 14.12 -14.48
N ILE A 352 -6.43 13.35 -14.25
CA ILE A 352 -5.67 13.39 -13.01
C ILE A 352 -5.03 14.78 -12.87
N LYS A 353 -5.24 15.41 -11.71
CA LYS A 353 -4.66 16.72 -11.37
C LYS A 353 -3.42 16.58 -10.48
N THR A 354 -3.45 15.62 -9.57
CA THR A 354 -2.34 15.28 -8.67
C THR A 354 -1.00 15.18 -9.41
N PRO A 355 0.08 15.79 -8.89
CA PRO A 355 1.43 15.61 -9.40
C PRO A 355 1.83 14.14 -9.50
N ILE A 356 2.35 13.73 -10.66
CA ILE A 356 2.76 12.35 -10.94
C ILE A 356 4.27 12.32 -11.19
N VAL A 357 4.98 11.54 -10.38
CA VAL A 357 6.41 11.26 -10.53
C VAL A 357 6.59 9.77 -10.80
N LEU A 358 6.99 9.42 -12.03
CA LEU A 358 7.27 8.04 -12.44
C LEU A 358 8.76 7.75 -12.30
N VAL A 359 9.10 6.60 -11.69
CA VAL A 359 10.45 6.03 -11.74
C VAL A 359 10.33 4.62 -12.30
N TYR A 360 10.99 4.34 -13.42
CA TYR A 360 10.83 3.09 -14.17
C TYR A 360 12.16 2.47 -14.59
N GLY A 361 12.19 1.15 -14.74
CA GLY A 361 13.37 0.42 -15.17
C GLY A 361 13.48 0.37 -16.69
N GLY A 362 14.64 0.68 -17.26
CA GLY A 362 14.87 0.58 -18.72
C GLY A 362 14.89 -0.87 -19.23
N SER A 363 15.07 -1.84 -18.33
CA SER A 363 15.02 -3.28 -18.60
C SER A 363 13.68 -3.92 -18.19
N ASP A 364 12.70 -3.12 -17.75
CA ASP A 364 11.36 -3.58 -17.35
C ASP A 364 10.40 -3.69 -18.54
N SER A 365 10.21 -4.93 -19.01
CA SER A 365 9.30 -5.29 -20.11
C SER A 365 7.82 -4.94 -19.90
N LEU A 366 7.38 -4.58 -18.70
CA LEU A 366 5.99 -4.15 -18.44
C LEU A 366 5.75 -2.64 -18.68
N VAL A 367 6.80 -1.82 -18.78
CA VAL A 367 6.66 -0.35 -18.86
C VAL A 367 6.83 0.16 -20.29
N ASP A 368 5.72 0.41 -21.01
CA ASP A 368 5.76 1.25 -22.21
C ASP A 368 5.59 2.73 -21.84
N ILE A 369 6.72 3.39 -21.52
CA ILE A 369 6.72 4.80 -21.10
C ILE A 369 6.19 5.74 -22.20
N LYS A 370 6.36 5.39 -23.48
CA LYS A 370 5.96 6.22 -24.63
C LYS A 370 4.45 6.18 -24.87
N VAL A 371 3.80 5.05 -24.58
CA VAL A 371 2.34 4.96 -24.52
C VAL A 371 1.83 5.61 -23.25
N MET A 372 2.50 5.38 -22.11
CA MET A 372 2.09 5.91 -20.81
C MET A 372 2.00 7.44 -20.79
N LEU A 373 3.07 8.14 -21.19
CA LEU A 373 3.09 9.61 -21.22
C LEU A 373 2.10 10.25 -22.21
N LYS A 374 1.51 9.48 -23.14
CA LYS A 374 0.43 9.96 -24.02
C LYS A 374 -0.95 9.90 -23.37
N GLU A 375 -1.17 8.96 -22.45
CA GLU A 375 -2.45 8.79 -21.75
C GLU A 375 -2.48 9.52 -20.40
N LEU A 376 -1.33 9.94 -19.86
CA LEU A 376 -1.19 10.70 -18.62
C LEU A 376 -1.25 12.24 -18.83
N PRO A 377 -1.41 13.04 -17.76
CA PRO A 377 -1.34 14.50 -17.82
C PRO A 377 0.05 15.00 -18.28
N PRO A 378 0.15 16.10 -19.07
CA PRO A 378 1.41 16.59 -19.61
C PRO A 378 2.48 16.95 -18.57
N GLN A 379 2.06 17.30 -17.35
CA GLN A 379 2.94 17.64 -16.22
C GLN A 379 3.47 16.41 -15.46
N THR A 380 3.25 15.20 -15.98
CA THR A 380 3.85 13.96 -15.46
C THR A 380 5.36 13.98 -15.70
N VAL A 381 6.16 13.79 -14.64
CA VAL A 381 7.61 13.61 -14.78
C VAL A 381 7.94 12.13 -14.79
N ALA A 382 8.84 11.71 -15.68
CA ALA A 382 9.33 10.33 -15.74
C ALA A 382 10.86 10.29 -15.63
N THR A 383 11.38 9.32 -14.89
CA THR A 383 12.82 9.06 -14.77
C THR A 383 13.12 7.58 -14.97
N GLU A 384 14.13 7.31 -15.80
CA GLU A 384 14.57 5.95 -16.14
C GLU A 384 15.77 5.55 -15.28
N ILE A 385 15.79 4.30 -14.81
CA ILE A 385 16.95 3.61 -14.27
C ILE A 385 17.29 2.49 -15.27
N PRO A 386 18.26 2.67 -16.19
CA PRO A 386 18.37 1.82 -17.39
C PRO A 386 18.57 0.31 -17.11
N HIS A 387 19.34 -0.03 -16.07
CA HIS A 387 19.66 -1.41 -15.71
C HIS A 387 18.62 -2.09 -14.81
N TYR A 388 17.56 -1.39 -14.40
CA TYR A 388 16.54 -1.94 -13.51
C TYR A 388 15.48 -2.75 -14.27
N GLU A 389 15.16 -3.90 -13.69
CA GLU A 389 13.97 -4.70 -13.96
C GLU A 389 12.87 -4.40 -12.92
N HIS A 390 11.73 -5.07 -13.03
CA HIS A 390 10.53 -4.74 -12.24
C HIS A 390 10.70 -4.88 -10.72
N LEU A 391 11.29 -5.97 -10.23
CA LEU A 391 11.44 -6.22 -8.78
C LEU A 391 12.60 -5.46 -8.13
N ASP A 392 13.45 -4.81 -8.93
CA ASP A 392 14.64 -4.12 -8.44
C ASP A 392 14.28 -2.90 -7.58
N PHE A 393 13.15 -2.25 -7.88
CA PHE A 393 12.53 -1.18 -7.09
C PHE A 393 12.16 -1.56 -5.65
N LEU A 394 12.11 -2.85 -5.34
CA LEU A 394 11.90 -3.35 -3.98
C LEU A 394 13.20 -3.84 -3.36
N TRP A 395 14.01 -4.61 -4.10
CA TRP A 395 15.02 -5.49 -3.51
C TRP A 395 16.41 -5.47 -4.15
N ALA A 396 16.69 -4.55 -5.08
CA ALA A 396 18.04 -4.44 -5.63
C ALA A 396 19.10 -4.08 -4.56
N ARG A 397 20.36 -4.40 -4.86
CA ARG A 397 21.50 -4.10 -3.97
C ARG A 397 21.78 -2.61 -3.82
N ASP A 398 21.37 -1.80 -4.79
CA ASP A 398 21.65 -0.37 -4.94
C ASP A 398 20.38 0.51 -4.86
N VAL A 399 19.24 -0.06 -4.44
CA VAL A 399 17.89 0.57 -4.46
C VAL A 399 17.82 1.86 -3.65
N ASP A 400 18.57 1.93 -2.54
CA ASP A 400 18.76 3.12 -1.73
C ASP A 400 19.38 4.27 -2.53
N THR A 401 20.42 3.96 -3.32
CA THR A 401 21.12 4.97 -4.13
C THR A 401 20.37 5.33 -5.41
N GLN A 402 19.68 4.38 -6.05
CA GLN A 402 19.04 4.58 -7.36
C GLN A 402 17.59 5.07 -7.27
N VAL A 403 16.85 4.76 -6.20
CA VAL A 403 15.41 5.07 -6.11
C VAL A 403 15.12 6.14 -5.06
N PHE A 404 15.74 6.09 -3.88
CA PHE A 404 15.21 6.82 -2.73
C PHE A 404 15.28 8.34 -2.88
N GLN A 405 16.35 8.86 -3.50
CA GLN A 405 16.46 10.30 -3.70
C GLN A 405 15.34 10.85 -4.59
N HIS A 406 14.86 10.09 -5.58
CA HIS A 406 13.71 10.48 -6.40
C HIS A 406 12.42 10.56 -5.58
N VAL A 407 12.27 9.67 -4.59
CA VAL A 407 11.14 9.67 -3.66
C VAL A 407 11.24 10.88 -2.71
N PHE A 408 12.41 11.15 -2.14
CA PHE A 408 12.62 12.28 -1.22
C PHE A 408 12.46 13.64 -1.93
N ASP A 409 13.11 13.83 -3.09
CA ASP A 409 12.96 15.05 -3.92
C ASP A 409 11.47 15.37 -4.17
N ALA A 410 10.64 14.34 -4.45
CA ALA A 410 9.21 14.49 -4.67
C ALA A 410 8.42 14.82 -3.38
N LEU A 411 8.67 14.11 -2.27
CA LEU A 411 7.95 14.32 -1.00
C LEU A 411 8.27 15.66 -0.31
N ASP A 412 9.49 16.17 -0.52
CA ASP A 412 9.92 17.45 0.02
C ASP A 412 9.44 18.63 -0.84
N SER A 413 9.22 18.41 -2.14
CA SER A 413 8.72 19.43 -3.08
C SER A 413 7.21 19.60 -3.07
N PHE A 414 6.45 18.50 -3.01
CA PHE A 414 4.98 18.51 -3.02
C PHE A 414 4.45 18.28 -1.61
N THR A 415 4.10 19.37 -0.92
CA THR A 415 3.92 19.36 0.54
C THR A 415 2.47 19.26 1.00
N ASP A 416 1.56 19.60 0.11
CA ASP A 416 0.12 19.75 0.30
C ASP A 416 -0.58 19.44 -1.05
N ALA A 417 -1.90 19.62 -1.11
CA ALA A 417 -2.71 19.28 -2.28
C ALA A 417 -3.19 20.51 -3.08
N GLU A 418 -2.45 21.63 -3.02
CA GLU A 418 -2.75 22.82 -3.84
C GLU A 418 -2.29 22.67 -5.30
N HIS A 419 -1.23 21.89 -5.54
CA HIS A 419 -0.67 21.56 -6.87
C HIS A 419 -0.23 22.81 -7.66
N THR A 420 0.36 23.78 -6.96
CA THR A 420 0.72 25.08 -7.56
C THR A 420 1.90 24.94 -8.53
N LYS A 421 2.05 25.88 -9.47
CA LYS A 421 3.16 25.86 -10.42
C LYS A 421 4.52 25.93 -9.69
N GLU A 422 4.57 26.68 -8.59
CA GLU A 422 5.74 26.84 -7.74
C GLU A 422 6.16 25.51 -7.09
N GLU A 423 5.24 24.56 -6.85
CA GLU A 423 5.60 23.20 -6.41
C GLU A 423 6.35 22.42 -7.50
N TYR A 424 5.86 22.48 -8.74
CA TYR A 424 6.53 21.87 -9.89
C TYR A 424 7.91 22.50 -10.12
N ASP A 425 8.00 23.84 -10.10
CA ASP A 425 9.26 24.56 -10.28
C ASP A 425 10.27 24.21 -9.15
N ARG A 426 9.81 24.09 -7.88
CA ARG A 426 10.64 23.56 -6.76
C ARG A 426 11.16 22.15 -7.05
N TYR A 427 10.30 21.24 -7.48
CA TYR A 427 10.67 19.87 -7.79
C TYR A 427 11.71 19.78 -8.91
N TYR A 428 11.56 20.54 -10.00
CA TYR A 428 12.54 20.55 -11.09
C TYR A 428 13.92 21.05 -10.63
N VAL A 429 13.97 22.09 -9.79
CA VAL A 429 15.24 22.61 -9.23
C VAL A 429 15.89 21.59 -8.30
N SER A 430 15.15 21.07 -7.31
CA SER A 430 15.65 20.03 -6.38
C SER A 430 16.19 18.82 -7.13
N ARG A 431 15.46 18.35 -8.17
CA ARG A 431 15.88 17.21 -8.99
C ARG A 431 17.16 17.49 -9.78
N GLN A 432 17.34 18.70 -10.31
CA GLN A 432 18.58 19.08 -11.01
C GLN A 432 19.77 19.14 -10.04
N GLU A 433 19.60 19.69 -8.84
CA GLU A 433 20.64 19.73 -7.81
C GLU A 433 21.03 18.31 -7.37
N SER A 434 20.05 17.43 -7.11
CA SER A 434 20.27 16.02 -6.77
C SER A 434 20.99 15.24 -7.88
N LEU A 435 20.69 15.49 -9.16
CA LEU A 435 21.37 14.89 -10.31
C LEU A 435 22.84 15.37 -10.47
N LEU A 436 23.08 16.67 -10.23
CA LEU A 436 24.43 17.25 -10.28
C LEU A 436 25.29 16.76 -9.12
N GLY A 437 24.73 16.70 -7.90
CA GLY A 437 25.43 16.24 -6.70
C GLY A 437 25.75 14.74 -6.69
N SER A 438 24.94 13.91 -7.36
CA SER A 438 25.15 12.45 -7.47
C SER A 438 26.12 12.04 -8.59
N GLY A 439 26.63 12.98 -9.38
CA GLY A 439 27.53 12.68 -10.51
C GLY A 439 26.84 12.04 -11.72
N TYR A 440 25.50 11.99 -11.74
CA TYR A 440 24.68 11.45 -12.84
C TYR A 440 24.70 12.32 -14.12
N ALA A 441 25.46 13.42 -14.10
CA ALA A 441 25.46 14.49 -15.09
C ALA A 441 26.27 14.21 -16.37
N PHE A 442 26.13 13.01 -16.97
CA PHE A 442 26.52 12.75 -18.36
C PHE A 442 25.56 11.74 -19.01
N GLY A 443 24.53 12.24 -19.71
CA GLY A 443 23.62 11.35 -20.45
C GLY A 443 22.50 12.01 -21.24
N TYR A 444 21.89 13.09 -20.75
CA TYR A 444 20.70 13.68 -21.39
C TYR A 444 20.73 15.21 -21.44
N ALA A 445 21.41 15.76 -22.45
CA ALA A 445 21.13 17.11 -22.94
C ALA A 445 19.96 17.04 -23.94
N HIS A 446 18.91 17.83 -23.72
CA HIS A 446 17.75 17.92 -24.61
C HIS A 446 18.16 18.37 -26.02
N HIS A 447 17.87 17.56 -27.05
CA HIS A 447 17.79 18.06 -28.42
C HIS A 447 16.40 18.68 -28.65
N GLY A 448 16.22 19.90 -28.13
CA GLY A 448 15.14 20.81 -28.53
C GLY A 448 15.55 21.63 -29.74
N SER A 449 14.61 21.84 -30.67
CA SER A 449 14.82 22.57 -31.92
C SER A 449 14.83 24.09 -31.70
N GLU A 450 15.92 24.78 -32.05
CA GLU A 450 15.89 26.19 -32.45
C GLU A 450 16.76 26.45 -33.69
N SER A 451 16.33 27.42 -34.49
CA SER A 451 16.81 27.70 -35.84
C SER A 451 17.54 29.05 -35.92
N GLU A 452 18.52 29.13 -36.82
CA GLU A 452 19.14 30.36 -37.36
C GLU A 452 19.82 31.34 -36.37
N SER A 453 21.15 31.35 -36.38
CA SER A 453 21.88 32.49 -36.97
C SER A 453 23.39 32.22 -37.08
N SER A 454 24.00 32.79 -38.12
CA SER A 454 25.43 32.61 -38.45
C SER A 454 26.33 33.53 -37.63
N THR A 455 27.61 33.17 -37.44
CA THR A 455 28.81 33.80 -38.07
C THR A 455 30.12 33.31 -37.37
N LEU A 456 31.24 33.31 -38.11
CA LEU A 456 32.65 33.13 -37.70
C LEU A 456 33.27 31.71 -37.65
N THR A 457 33.96 31.42 -38.76
CA THR A 457 35.10 30.50 -38.98
C THR A 457 36.44 31.06 -38.43
N PRO A 458 37.59 30.34 -38.51
CA PRO A 458 37.89 28.94 -38.13
C PRO A 458 39.29 28.81 -37.42
N SER A 459 39.85 27.59 -37.38
CA SER A 459 41.27 27.23 -37.08
C SER A 459 41.67 27.23 -35.58
N LEU A 460 42.60 26.40 -35.09
CA LEU A 460 43.70 25.64 -35.72
C LEU A 460 43.79 24.17 -35.25
N GLU A 461 44.52 23.35 -36.01
CA GLU A 461 44.88 21.96 -35.69
C GLU A 461 45.92 21.84 -34.57
N GLY A 462 45.97 20.69 -33.89
CA GLY A 462 46.95 20.41 -32.84
C GLY A 462 46.93 18.97 -32.35
N ALA A 463 47.42 18.03 -33.17
CA ALA A 463 47.53 16.63 -32.78
C ALA A 463 48.63 16.40 -31.73
N ASN A 464 48.33 15.60 -30.70
CA ASN A 464 49.15 14.45 -30.29
C ASN A 464 48.47 13.70 -29.14
N GLY A 465 48.28 12.38 -29.30
CA GLY A 465 47.71 11.53 -28.27
C GLY A 465 48.75 11.02 -27.28
N VAL A 466 48.38 10.92 -26.01
CA VAL A 466 49.01 10.02 -25.04
C VAL A 466 47.93 9.24 -24.32
N GLN A 467 48.04 7.92 -24.37
CA GLN A 467 47.12 6.97 -23.78
C GLN A 467 47.55 6.68 -22.33
N LEU A 468 46.71 7.02 -21.35
CA LEU A 468 46.97 6.74 -19.94
C LEU A 468 45.93 5.79 -19.36
N THR A 469 46.39 4.59 -18.99
CA THR A 469 45.64 3.61 -18.21
C THR A 469 45.50 4.08 -16.76
N PRO A 470 44.33 3.93 -16.11
CA PRO A 470 44.17 4.29 -14.71
C PRO A 470 44.77 3.20 -13.79
N GLN A 471 45.57 3.62 -12.80
CA GLN A 471 45.91 2.81 -11.63
C GLN A 471 45.16 3.31 -10.38
N PRO A 472 44.85 2.42 -9.42
CA PRO A 472 43.96 2.72 -8.31
C PRO A 472 44.66 3.51 -7.20
N GLN A 473 44.00 4.54 -6.66
CA GLN A 473 44.41 5.16 -5.40
C GLN A 473 43.67 4.53 -4.20
N PRO A 474 44.34 4.34 -3.04
CA PRO A 474 43.73 3.73 -1.87
C PRO A 474 42.81 4.70 -1.12
N HIS A 475 41.66 4.20 -0.68
CA HIS A 475 40.72 4.96 0.16
C HIS A 475 41.40 5.36 1.49
N ARG A 476 41.39 6.66 1.79
CA ARG A 476 41.81 7.21 3.08
C ARG A 476 40.57 7.69 3.81
N ALA A 477 40.24 7.04 4.93
CA ALA A 477 39.11 7.43 5.76
C ALA A 477 39.25 8.86 6.28
N ARG A 478 38.13 9.60 6.33
CA ARG A 478 38.06 10.94 6.92
C ARG A 478 36.97 10.99 7.98
N GLU A 479 37.37 10.77 9.22
CA GLU A 479 36.63 11.33 10.36
C GLU A 479 36.79 12.85 10.33
N GLN A 480 35.68 13.59 10.45
CA GLN A 480 35.71 14.95 11.02
C GLN A 480 34.31 15.39 11.45
N ALA A 481 34.21 15.92 12.67
CA ALA A 481 32.95 16.27 13.31
C ALA A 481 32.32 17.55 12.74
N SER A 482 30.99 17.54 12.58
CA SER A 482 30.18 18.68 12.18
C SER A 482 29.78 19.56 13.39
N GLY A 483 30.65 20.51 13.74
CA GLY A 483 30.30 21.56 14.71
C GLY A 483 29.40 22.63 14.08
N ILE A 484 28.13 22.70 14.48
CA ILE A 484 27.17 23.72 14.03
C ILE A 484 27.36 25.03 14.84
N PRO A 485 27.62 26.20 14.21
CA PRO A 485 27.62 27.48 14.91
C PRO A 485 26.20 28.06 15.06
N SER A 486 25.83 28.47 16.27
CA SER A 486 24.55 29.15 16.55
C SER A 486 24.61 30.64 16.17
N PRO A 487 23.64 31.20 15.43
CA PRO A 487 23.62 32.62 15.11
C PRO A 487 23.01 33.46 16.26
N LYS A 488 23.83 34.32 16.87
CA LYS A 488 23.37 35.47 17.67
C LYS A 488 23.96 36.77 17.10
N ASN A 489 23.17 37.83 17.22
CA ASN A 489 23.51 39.24 16.92
C ASN A 489 23.67 39.61 15.43
N THR A 490 22.54 39.89 14.77
CA THR A 490 22.48 40.96 13.76
C THR A 490 21.56 42.08 14.24
N THR A 491 22.10 43.29 14.30
CA THR A 491 21.45 44.49 14.87
C THR A 491 20.46 45.10 13.88
N ARG A 492 19.15 44.98 14.13
CA ARG A 492 18.13 45.72 13.37
C ARG A 492 17.97 47.15 13.90
N HIS A 493 18.21 48.14 13.04
CA HIS A 493 17.84 49.52 13.30
C HIS A 493 16.32 49.66 13.40
N ARG A 494 15.86 50.44 14.39
CA ARG A 494 14.44 50.67 14.70
C ARG A 494 14.01 52.05 14.20
N VAL A 495 13.24 52.10 13.11
CA VAL A 495 12.54 53.32 12.70
C VAL A 495 11.26 53.47 13.52
N LYS A 496 11.04 54.65 14.11
CA LYS A 496 9.77 55.01 14.75
C LYS A 496 8.89 55.72 13.73
N TYR A 497 7.59 55.41 13.74
CA TYR A 497 6.56 56.30 13.19
C TYR A 497 5.57 56.65 14.30
N SER A 498 5.14 57.91 14.29
CA SER A 498 4.20 58.51 15.24
C SER A 498 3.17 59.31 14.45
N GLY A 499 1.89 59.14 14.76
CA GLY A 499 0.77 59.85 14.14
C GLY A 499 -0.55 59.42 14.78
N GLU A 500 -1.41 60.39 15.09
CA GLU A 500 -2.55 60.22 15.99
C GLU A 500 -3.89 59.97 15.26
N ILE A 501 -4.92 59.64 16.06
CA ILE A 501 -6.30 59.34 15.66
C ILE A 501 -7.15 60.64 15.64
N PRO A 502 -8.13 60.76 14.73
CA PRO A 502 -9.41 61.43 15.03
C PRO A 502 -10.60 60.45 14.99
N ALA A 503 -11.70 60.79 15.69
CA ALA A 503 -12.83 59.90 15.98
C ALA A 503 -14.20 60.42 15.46
N GLY A 504 -15.23 59.55 15.51
CA GLY A 504 -16.63 59.79 15.13
C GLY A 504 -17.03 59.06 13.82
N ASP A 505 -18.17 58.37 13.69
CA ASP A 505 -19.32 58.16 14.58
C ASP A 505 -20.01 56.77 14.37
N ARG A 506 -20.88 56.38 15.32
CA ARG A 506 -21.89 55.28 15.24
C ARG A 506 -23.29 55.90 14.99
N PRO A 507 -24.41 55.17 14.71
CA PRO A 507 -24.74 53.72 14.89
C PRO A 507 -25.31 53.09 13.57
N ALA A 508 -26.12 52.03 13.46
CA ALA A 508 -26.87 51.15 14.40
C ALA A 508 -27.17 49.74 13.80
N THR A 509 -27.70 48.83 14.62
CA THR A 509 -28.49 47.64 14.24
C THR A 509 -30.00 47.95 14.26
N PRO A 510 -30.87 47.21 13.54
CA PRO A 510 -31.70 46.22 14.26
C PRO A 510 -32.11 44.93 13.49
N GLU A 511 -32.25 43.87 14.29
CA GLU A 511 -33.22 42.75 14.37
C GLU A 511 -33.96 42.08 13.18
N LEU A 512 -34.07 40.75 13.35
CA LEU A 512 -35.11 39.76 12.99
C LEU A 512 -36.34 40.15 12.14
N PHE A 513 -36.75 39.21 11.28
CA PHE A 513 -38.15 38.73 11.25
C PHE A 513 -38.27 37.24 10.84
N LYS A 514 -39.29 36.54 11.37
CA LYS A 514 -39.72 35.16 11.02
C LYS A 514 -41.13 35.19 10.41
N SER A 515 -41.40 34.35 9.40
CA SER A 515 -42.69 33.67 9.14
C SER A 515 -42.45 32.60 8.06
N ALA A 516 -42.84 31.33 8.12
CA ALA A 516 -44.00 30.61 8.67
C ALA A 516 -45.22 30.54 7.71
N ALA A 517 -45.33 29.38 7.04
CA ALA A 517 -46.46 28.62 6.50
C ALA A 517 -47.85 29.24 6.20
N GLY A 518 -48.46 28.83 5.07
CA GLY A 518 -49.89 28.47 5.06
C GLY A 518 -50.70 28.58 3.76
N ARG A 519 -51.03 27.40 3.18
CA ARG A 519 -52.36 26.97 2.67
C ARG A 519 -52.88 27.25 1.23
N ASP A 520 -53.53 26.18 0.77
CA ASP A 520 -54.70 25.98 -0.12
C ASP A 520 -54.63 26.15 -1.65
N SER A 521 -55.11 25.09 -2.33
CA SER A 521 -55.30 24.89 -3.78
C SER A 521 -56.73 25.34 -4.23
N PRO A 522 -57.10 25.34 -5.54
CA PRO A 522 -57.43 24.09 -6.26
C PRO A 522 -57.11 24.05 -7.79
N GLU A 523 -57.25 22.85 -8.38
CA GLU A 523 -57.70 22.45 -9.76
C GLU A 523 -57.31 23.31 -11.00
N SER A 524 -57.01 22.79 -12.20
CA SER A 524 -57.26 21.51 -12.91
C SER A 524 -56.19 21.36 -14.03
N GLY A 525 -55.95 20.27 -14.75
CA GLY A 525 -56.56 18.93 -14.90
C GLY A 525 -56.08 18.32 -16.24
N LEU A 526 -56.39 17.03 -16.50
CA LEU A 526 -56.07 16.25 -17.73
C LEU A 526 -54.59 15.83 -17.93
N ASP A 527 -54.27 14.61 -18.35
CA ASP A 527 -54.91 13.32 -18.04
C ASP A 527 -53.92 12.16 -18.28
N SER A 528 -54.05 11.09 -17.51
CA SER A 528 -53.45 9.77 -17.80
C SER A 528 -54.59 8.84 -18.25
N PRO A 529 -54.36 7.74 -19.00
CA PRO A 529 -54.02 6.46 -18.35
C PRO A 529 -53.14 5.56 -19.27
N VAL A 530 -52.80 4.28 -19.03
CA VAL A 530 -53.34 3.22 -18.15
C VAL A 530 -52.18 2.35 -17.63
N ALA A 531 -52.26 1.90 -16.37
CA ALA A 531 -51.42 0.82 -15.82
C ALA A 531 -52.17 -0.51 -15.82
N ALA A 532 -51.46 -1.64 -15.96
CA ALA A 532 -52.01 -2.97 -15.72
C ALA A 532 -51.13 -3.77 -14.74
N ARG A 533 -51.75 -4.33 -13.70
CA ARG A 533 -51.11 -5.06 -12.59
C ARG A 533 -51.87 -6.36 -12.39
N VAL A 534 -51.22 -7.52 -12.49
CA VAL A 534 -51.85 -8.84 -12.23
C VAL A 534 -50.96 -9.69 -11.31
N LYS A 535 -51.61 -10.50 -10.46
CA LYS A 535 -51.01 -11.30 -9.40
C LYS A 535 -50.58 -12.71 -9.86
N ALA A 536 -49.58 -13.25 -9.14
CA ALA A 536 -49.42 -14.64 -8.70
C ALA A 536 -49.56 -15.81 -9.71
N GLY A 537 -48.50 -16.63 -9.79
CA GLY A 537 -48.54 -17.94 -10.43
C GLY A 537 -47.36 -18.83 -10.05
N VAL A 538 -47.53 -19.70 -9.04
CA VAL A 538 -46.60 -20.80 -8.79
C VAL A 538 -46.80 -21.88 -9.85
N LYS A 539 -45.75 -22.28 -10.57
CA LYS A 539 -45.70 -23.57 -11.25
C LYS A 539 -44.28 -24.09 -11.41
N ARG A 540 -44.09 -25.36 -11.03
CA ARG A 540 -42.89 -26.15 -11.32
C ARG A 540 -42.80 -26.42 -12.83
N SER A 541 -41.58 -26.44 -13.36
CA SER A 541 -41.24 -27.19 -14.57
C SER A 541 -39.86 -27.81 -14.36
N GLY A 542 -39.69 -29.09 -14.68
CA GLY A 542 -38.46 -29.82 -14.46
C GLY A 542 -37.86 -30.34 -15.76
N SER A 543 -36.53 -30.38 -15.80
CA SER A 543 -35.68 -31.13 -16.75
C SER A 543 -34.41 -31.41 -15.93
N VAL A 544 -34.16 -32.60 -15.37
CA VAL A 544 -34.02 -33.94 -15.97
C VAL A 544 -32.91 -33.95 -17.03
N GLY A 545 -31.88 -34.75 -16.77
CA GLY A 545 -30.68 -34.96 -17.59
C GLY A 545 -29.45 -34.20 -17.08
N SER A 546 -28.37 -34.83 -16.61
CA SER A 546 -28.14 -36.24 -16.26
C SER A 546 -26.85 -36.32 -15.43
N ASN A 547 -26.95 -36.70 -14.14
CA ASN A 547 -25.77 -36.96 -13.31
C ASN A 547 -25.39 -38.44 -13.41
N ILE A 548 -24.16 -38.73 -13.87
CA ILE A 548 -23.55 -40.04 -13.69
C ILE A 548 -23.07 -40.13 -12.24
N SER A 549 -23.76 -40.93 -11.45
CA SER A 549 -23.32 -41.36 -10.12
C SER A 549 -22.51 -42.66 -10.25
N LEU A 550 -21.25 -42.64 -9.81
CA LEU A 550 -20.53 -43.88 -9.50
C LEU A 550 -20.84 -44.24 -8.04
N ASP A 551 -21.52 -45.35 -7.83
CA ASP A 551 -21.84 -45.89 -6.50
C ASP A 551 -20.89 -47.05 -6.18
N MET A 552 -20.27 -47.03 -4.99
CA MET A 552 -19.54 -48.16 -4.41
C MET A 552 -19.91 -48.31 -2.94
N ARG A 553 -20.89 -49.21 -2.71
CA ARG A 553 -20.93 -50.11 -1.54
C ARG A 553 -19.60 -50.89 -1.45
N GLU A 554 -19.06 -51.32 -0.30
CA GLU A 554 -19.48 -51.47 1.10
C GLU A 554 -18.26 -51.11 1.99
N GLY A 555 -18.30 -50.86 3.31
CA GLY A 555 -19.34 -51.00 4.34
C GLY A 555 -18.71 -50.80 5.74
N ARG A 556 -19.48 -51.12 6.82
CA ARG A 556 -19.17 -50.94 8.26
C ARG A 556 -19.15 -49.48 8.78
N GLY A 557 -20.18 -49.12 9.54
CA GLY A 557 -20.25 -47.88 10.31
C GLY A 557 -20.18 -48.12 11.82
N ILE A 558 -20.06 -47.04 12.59
CA ILE A 558 -20.36 -46.95 14.02
C ILE A 558 -21.09 -45.62 14.23
N SER A 559 -22.18 -45.62 15.01
CA SER A 559 -23.02 -44.44 15.24
C SER A 559 -23.02 -43.98 16.70
N VAL A 560 -22.53 -42.77 16.96
CA VAL A 560 -22.75 -41.98 18.19
C VAL A 560 -22.62 -40.51 17.74
N GLY A 561 -23.44 -39.53 18.13
CA GLY A 561 -24.66 -39.52 18.94
C GLY A 561 -24.98 -38.05 19.25
N ALA A 562 -26.03 -37.49 18.66
CA ALA A 562 -26.27 -36.03 18.71
C ALA A 562 -27.00 -35.60 20.00
N SER A 563 -26.42 -34.64 20.74
CA SER A 563 -27.06 -33.99 21.89
C SER A 563 -27.41 -32.53 21.60
N LYS A 564 -28.70 -32.20 21.75
CA LYS A 564 -29.24 -30.83 21.62
C LYS A 564 -28.87 -29.94 22.81
N ALA A 565 -28.95 -28.63 22.59
CA ALA A 565 -28.62 -27.61 23.57
C ALA A 565 -29.68 -27.39 24.66
N ALA A 566 -29.19 -27.04 25.85
CA ALA A 566 -29.77 -26.15 26.86
C ALA A 566 -28.56 -25.42 27.47
N GLY A 567 -28.59 -24.17 27.94
CA GLY A 567 -29.62 -23.19 28.21
C GLY A 567 -28.92 -22.16 29.09
N GLY A 568 -28.92 -20.88 28.73
CA GLY A 568 -28.06 -19.89 29.39
C GLY A 568 -28.59 -19.42 30.75
N ILE A 569 -27.74 -18.74 31.53
CA ILE A 569 -28.14 -17.64 32.43
C ILE A 569 -26.93 -16.76 32.80
N VAL A 570 -27.21 -15.49 33.03
CA VAL A 570 -26.28 -14.39 33.35
C VAL A 570 -25.97 -14.37 34.85
N THR A 571 -24.76 -13.95 35.24
CA THR A 571 -24.48 -13.49 36.62
C THR A 571 -23.77 -12.13 36.64
N LYS A 572 -24.35 -11.17 37.37
CA LYS A 572 -23.71 -9.91 37.78
C LYS A 572 -24.32 -9.49 39.12
N SER A 573 -23.52 -8.87 40.00
CA SER A 573 -23.83 -8.49 41.41
C SER A 573 -24.02 -9.66 42.39
N GLY A 574 -23.71 -9.55 43.70
CA GLY A 574 -22.95 -8.49 44.39
C GLY A 574 -23.12 -8.48 45.93
N ALA A 575 -22.06 -8.04 46.63
CA ALA A 575 -22.02 -7.46 47.99
C ALA A 575 -22.19 -8.30 49.29
N SER A 576 -21.53 -7.78 50.34
CA SER A 576 -21.63 -8.06 51.80
C SER A 576 -20.90 -9.31 52.37
N GLY A 577 -20.10 -9.21 53.46
CA GLY A 577 -19.73 -8.01 54.22
C GLY A 577 -18.81 -8.22 55.45
N THR A 578 -18.32 -7.07 55.96
CA THR A 578 -17.92 -6.72 57.35
C THR A 578 -16.93 -7.55 58.19
N ASN A 579 -15.87 -6.88 58.66
CA ASN A 579 -15.65 -6.67 60.12
C ASN A 579 -14.88 -5.35 60.40
N VAL A 580 -14.90 -4.88 61.65
CA VAL A 580 -14.65 -3.47 62.05
C VAL A 580 -13.66 -3.34 63.20
N GLU A 581 -12.76 -2.36 63.11
CA GLU A 581 -12.00 -1.64 64.18
C GLU A 581 -11.46 -0.34 63.53
N GLU A 582 -11.22 0.79 64.19
CA GLU A 582 -11.89 1.47 65.31
C GLU A 582 -11.68 3.01 65.08
N SER A 583 -12.40 3.90 65.77
CA SER A 583 -12.39 5.36 65.51
C SER A 583 -11.46 6.13 66.48
N PRO A 584 -11.07 7.40 66.22
CA PRO A 584 -11.99 8.49 66.58
C PRO A 584 -11.98 9.76 65.68
N ARG A 585 -13.20 10.14 65.28
CA ARG A 585 -13.80 11.51 65.34
C ARG A 585 -12.91 12.76 65.17
N ARG A 586 -13.32 13.62 64.22
CA ARG A 586 -13.80 14.98 64.56
C ARG A 586 -14.80 15.51 63.53
N ASP A 587 -15.84 16.17 64.03
CA ASP A 587 -16.95 16.73 63.26
C ASP A 587 -16.59 18.06 62.57
N SER A 588 -17.24 18.34 61.43
CA SER A 588 -18.05 19.58 61.31
C SER A 588 -19.01 19.58 60.12
N SER A 589 -20.30 19.78 60.44
CA SER A 589 -21.34 20.49 59.67
C SER A 589 -21.42 20.34 58.15
N ALA A 590 -22.51 19.73 57.71
CA ALA A 590 -23.07 19.96 56.37
C ALA A 590 -23.66 21.37 56.25
N GLU A 591 -23.67 21.94 55.04
CA GLU A 591 -24.79 22.75 54.59
C GLU A 591 -25.11 22.49 53.11
N LYS A 592 -26.38 22.61 52.74
CA LYS A 592 -26.92 22.11 51.47
C LYS A 592 -27.77 23.19 50.80
N LYS A 593 -27.57 23.36 49.49
CA LYS A 593 -28.43 24.00 48.46
C LYS A 593 -28.16 25.47 48.08
N LYS A 594 -28.19 25.65 46.74
CA LYS A 594 -28.59 26.83 45.95
C LYS A 594 -27.66 28.06 45.97
N LYS A 595 -26.83 28.14 44.94
CA LYS A 595 -27.27 28.81 43.70
C LYS A 595 -26.78 28.04 42.47
#